data_AF-A0A258CG20-F1
#
_entry.id   AF-A0A258CG20-F1
#
_cell.length_a   1.000
_cell.length_b   1.000
_cell.length_c   1.000
_cell.angle_alpha   90.00
_cell.angle_beta   90.00
_cell.angle_gamma   90.00
#
_symmetry.space_group_name_H-M   'P 1'
#
loop_
_entity.id
_entity.type
_entity.pdbx_description
1 polymer ?
#
loop_
_entity_poly.entity_id
_entity_poly.type
_entity_poly.pdbx_seq_one_letter_code
_entity_poly.pdbx_strand_id
1 'polypeptide(L)' 'MIIAEGLSRPALRRLLRHERRNLSPTQQRLAARRLHRQLAQHPLFRRARHIALYLPNDGEIDPRPLLR' A
#
# COMPACT_ATOMS: atom_id res chain seq x y z
N MET A 1 -13.43 10.15 -1.48
CA MET A 1 -13.55 9.34 -2.72
C MET A 1 -12.67 9.99 -3.75
N ILE A 2 -11.72 9.28 -4.37
CA ILE A 2 -10.84 9.88 -5.40
C ILE A 2 -11.62 9.88 -6.71
N ILE A 3 -11.91 11.07 -7.25
CA ILE A 3 -12.57 11.23 -8.54
C ILE A 3 -11.51 11.07 -9.63
N ALA A 4 -11.63 10.01 -10.42
CA ALA A 4 -10.65 9.66 -11.46
C ALA A 4 -11.20 9.84 -12.90
N GLU A 5 -12.49 10.10 -13.05
CA GLU A 5 -13.14 10.22 -14.35
C GLU A 5 -12.56 11.39 -15.17
N GLY A 6 -12.27 11.14 -16.45
CA GLY A 6 -11.66 12.13 -17.35
C GLY A 6 -10.16 12.41 -17.14
N LEU A 7 -9.52 11.83 -16.11
CA LEU A 7 -8.09 12.04 -15.90
C LEU A 7 -7.24 11.20 -16.86
N SER A 8 -6.22 11.83 -17.45
CA SER A 8 -5.16 11.10 -18.13
C SER A 8 -4.36 10.22 -17.14
N ARG A 9 -3.73 9.14 -17.62
CA ARG A 9 -2.90 8.27 -16.77
C ARG A 9 -1.83 9.04 -15.97
N PRO A 10 -1.09 10.01 -16.54
CA PRO A 10 -0.16 10.84 -15.76
C PRO A 10 -0.85 11.68 -14.69
N ALA A 11 -2.01 12.28 -14.99
CA ALA A 11 -2.76 13.10 -14.05
C ALA A 11 -3.28 12.28 -12.87
N LEU A 12 -3.85 11.10 -13.14
CA LEU A 12 -4.30 10.19 -12.10
C LEU A 12 -3.14 9.75 -11.18
N ARG A 13 -1.97 9.41 -11.75
CA ARG A 13 -0.80 9.06 -10.93
C ARG A 13 -0.34 10.20 -10.03
N ARG A 14 -0.39 11.44 -10.51
CA ARG A 14 -0.03 12.62 -9.71
C ARG A 14 -1.02 12.80 -8.56
N LEU A 15 -2.31 12.69 -8.84
CA LEU A 15 -3.38 12.76 -7.83
C LEU A 15 -3.19 11.68 -6.74
N LEU A 16 -3.04 10.42 -7.13
CA LEU A 16 -2.86 9.32 -6.18
C LEU A 16 -1.60 9.50 -5.31
N ARG A 17 -0.48 9.98 -5.88
CA ARG A 17 0.73 10.27 -5.09
C ARG A 17 0.51 11.40 -4.11
N HIS A 18 -0.20 12.46 -4.49
CA HIS A 18 -0.55 13.55 -3.58
C HIS A 18 -1.38 13.04 -2.40
N GLU A 19 -2.44 12.28 -2.67
CA GLU A 19 -3.30 11.70 -1.63
C GLU A 19 -2.51 10.80 -0.66
N ARG A 20 -1.61 9.93 -1.18
CA ARG A 20 -0.77 9.07 -0.34
C ARG A 20 0.16 9.88 0.58
N ARG A 21 0.80 10.93 0.06
CA ARG A 21 1.69 11.79 0.86
C ARG A 21 0.96 12.58 1.94
N ASN A 22 -0.33 12.87 1.73
CA ASN A 22 -1.16 13.56 2.72
C ASN A 22 -1.65 12.65 3.86
N LEU A 23 -1.47 11.33 3.75
CA LEU A 23 -1.80 10.43 4.86
C LEU A 23 -0.86 10.68 6.04
N SER A 24 -1.44 10.80 7.24
CA SER A 24 -0.65 10.94 8.45
C SER A 24 0.15 9.66 8.73
N PRO A 25 1.28 9.75 9.46
CA PRO A 25 2.05 8.57 9.83
C PRO A 25 1.23 7.51 10.59
N THR A 26 0.22 7.91 11.37
CA THR A 26 -0.68 6.97 12.07
C THR A 26 -1.60 6.24 11.10
N GLN A 27 -2.18 6.94 10.12
CA GLN A 27 -3.02 6.34 9.07
C GLN A 27 -2.22 5.33 8.24
N GLN A 28 -1.00 5.68 7.84
CA GLN A 28 -0.11 4.78 7.09
C GLN A 28 0.21 3.51 7.90
N ARG A 29 0.58 3.65 9.18
CA ARG A 29 0.85 2.50 10.07
C ARG A 29 -0.38 1.61 10.27
N LEU A 30 -1.55 2.21 10.45
CA LEU A 30 -2.80 1.46 10.61
C LEU A 30 -3.12 0.67 9.34
N ALA A 31 -2.97 1.28 8.16
CA ALA A 31 -3.15 0.62 6.88
C ALA A 31 -2.18 -0.56 6.70
N ALA A 32 -0.88 -0.37 6.98
CA ALA A 32 0.13 -1.41 6.91
C ALA A 32 -0.19 -2.61 7.82
N ARG A 33 -0.62 -2.36 9.06
CA ARG A 33 -1.05 -3.42 10.00
C ARG A 33 -2.30 -4.17 9.52
N ARG A 34 -3.24 -3.47 8.89
CA ARG A 34 -4.45 -4.10 8.31
C ARG A 34 -4.07 -5.00 7.14
N LEU A 35 -3.21 -4.53 6.23
CA LEU A 35 -2.70 -5.35 5.13
C LEU A 35 -1.98 -6.60 5.66
N HIS A 36 -1.12 -6.44 6.67
CA HIS A 36 -0.45 -7.58 7.30
C HIS A 36 -1.43 -8.62 7.82
N ARG A 37 -2.47 -8.21 8.57
CA ARG A 37 -3.49 -9.15 9.06
C ARG A 37 -4.20 -9.90 7.94
N GLN A 38 -4.52 -9.22 6.84
CA GLN A 38 -5.16 -9.85 5.69
C GLN A 38 -4.24 -10.87 5.02
N LEU A 39 -2.99 -10.48 4.74
CA LEU A 39 -2.02 -11.35 4.05
C LEU A 39 -1.56 -12.51 4.92
N ALA A 40 -1.34 -12.30 6.22
CA ALA A 40 -0.96 -13.36 7.14
C ALA A 40 -2.01 -14.49 7.21
N GLN A 41 -3.29 -14.17 6.95
CA GLN A 41 -4.38 -15.15 6.91
C GLN A 41 -4.60 -15.74 5.51
N HIS A 42 -4.00 -15.17 4.47
CA HIS A 42 -4.25 -15.57 3.09
C HIS A 42 -3.49 -16.85 2.73
N PRO A 43 -4.16 -17.95 2.29
CA PRO A 43 -3.50 -19.23 2.02
C PRO A 43 -2.36 -19.15 1.00
N LEU A 44 -2.49 -18.36 -0.06
CA LEU A 44 -1.42 -18.18 -1.06
C LEU A 44 -0.18 -17.52 -0.46
N PHE A 45 -0.37 -16.53 0.42
CA PHE A 45 0.75 -15.83 1.06
C PHE A 45 1.46 -16.77 2.04
N ARG A 46 0.71 -17.54 2.83
CA ARG A 46 1.26 -18.53 3.78
C ARG A 46 2.03 -19.67 3.11
N ARG A 47 1.64 -20.06 1.89
CA ARG A 47 2.28 -21.17 1.14
C ARG A 47 3.46 -20.71 0.29
N ALA A 48 3.61 -19.41 0.06
CA ALA A 48 4.68 -18.87 -0.77
C ALA A 48 6.04 -19.08 -0.08
N ARG A 49 7.01 -19.63 -0.82
CA ARG A 49 8.39 -19.82 -0.35
C ARG A 49 9.29 -18.62 -0.66
N HIS A 50 8.94 -17.88 -1.70
CA HIS A 50 9.69 -16.72 -2.17
C HIS A 50 8.71 -15.57 -2.41
N ILE A 51 8.91 -14.46 -1.70
CA ILE A 51 8.07 -13.26 -1.79
C ILE A 51 8.98 -12.08 -2.07
N ALA A 52 8.78 -11.45 -3.22
CA ALA A 52 9.44 -10.18 -3.52
C ALA A 52 8.62 -9.03 -2.94
N LEU A 53 9.28 -8.13 -2.21
CA LEU A 53 8.69 -6.91 -1.69
C LEU A 53 9.46 -5.71 -2.24
N TYR A 54 8.76 -4.60 -2.43
CA TYR A 54 9.37 -3.32 -2.79
C TYR A 54 9.72 -2.51 -1.53
N LEU A 55 10.62 -1.54 -1.68
CA LEU A 55 10.88 -0.55 -0.64
C LEU A 55 9.85 0.59 -0.75
N PRO A 56 9.07 0.88 0.31
CA PRO A 56 7.99 1.86 0.23
C PRO A 56 8.54 3.27 0.07
N ASN A 57 7.90 4.07 -0.79
CA ASN A 57 8.22 5.48 -1.00
C ASN A 57 6.95 6.35 -1.07
N ASP A 58 7.06 7.67 -0.86
CA ASP A 58 5.98 8.63 -1.13
C ASP A 58 4.61 8.27 -0.50
N GLY A 59 4.62 7.85 0.77
CA GLY A 59 3.40 7.45 1.50
C GLY A 59 2.80 6.12 1.04
N GLU A 60 3.55 5.30 0.31
CA GLU A 60 3.15 3.93 -0.01
C GLU A 60 2.94 3.07 1.22
N ILE A 61 2.08 2.07 1.08
CA ILE A 61 1.87 1.11 2.14
C ILE A 61 3.18 0.38 2.44
N ASP A 62 3.55 0.37 3.72
CA ASP A 62 4.79 -0.23 4.19
C ASP A 62 4.62 -1.76 4.30
N PRO A 63 5.33 -2.56 3.48
CA PRO A 63 5.23 -4.01 3.53
C PRO A 63 6.11 -4.64 4.61
N ARG A 64 6.98 -3.87 5.30
CA ARG A 64 7.90 -4.42 6.32
C ARG A 64 7.22 -5.24 7.42
N PRO A 65 5.98 -4.96 7.87
CA PRO A 65 5.30 -5.84 8.81
C PRO A 65 5.09 -7.28 8.29
N LEU A 66 5.15 -7.53 6.98
CA LEU A 66 5.05 -8.86 6.36
C LEU A 66 6.34 -9.69 6.45
N LEU A 67 7.46 -9.06 6.82
CA LEU A 67 8.77 -9.72 6.96
C LEU A 67 8.97 -10.37 8.33
N ARG A 68 8.00 -10.26 9.24
CA ARG A 68 8.06 -10.81 10.60
C ARG A 68 7.23 -12.07 10.74
#